data_AF-A0A7C7W4L2-F1
#
_entry.id   AF-A0A7C7W4L2-F1
#
_cell.length_a   1.000
_cell.length_b   1.000
_cell.length_c   1.000
_cell.angle_alpha   90.00
_cell.angle_beta   90.00
_cell.angle_gamma   90.00
#
_symmetry.space_group_name_H-M   'P 1'
#
loop_
_entity.id
_entity.type
_entity.pdbx_description
1 polymer ?
#
loop_
_entity_poly.entity_id
_entity_poly.type
_entity_poly.pdbx_seq_one_letter_code
_entity_poly.pdbx_strand_id
1 'polypeptide(L)'
;MKTGKLITLLLFVFAAGSFALAKSAIAAESDKQVYPVYGGATIGLGKQGLFIDTAPLSIPYVEIAKVRPPLRPKYTLGVESIVYRGPVLDVTFLNSQMAPLNNAVILASVYFNISEPEVRLWEEGGFDSIGIWYYNKKAETWQPCYTRFVPEKRDNGKYDRLACIVMGSGFYLLGKMDHDPVFPLWFKPYEIDQTAVYEHKQLLVRDE
;
A
#
# COMPACT_ATOMS: atom_id res chain seq x y z
N MET A 1 8.71 -37.73 -63.65
CA MET A 1 9.98 -37.30 -63.02
C MET A 1 9.72 -36.02 -62.23
N LYS A 2 10.13 -36.03 -60.95
CA LYS A 2 10.46 -34.86 -60.11
C LYS A 2 9.43 -33.72 -60.02
N THR A 3 8.60 -33.72 -58.98
CA THR A 3 8.27 -32.54 -58.14
C THR A 3 7.39 -33.02 -57.00
N GLY A 4 7.97 -33.33 -55.85
CA GLY A 4 7.19 -33.84 -54.72
C GLY A 4 8.01 -34.08 -53.45
N LYS A 5 8.98 -33.21 -53.17
CA LYS A 5 9.72 -33.19 -51.91
C LYS A 5 10.21 -31.77 -51.64
N LEU A 6 9.31 -30.84 -51.31
CA LEU A 6 9.73 -29.53 -50.78
C LEU A 6 8.66 -28.79 -49.95
N ILE A 7 7.67 -29.49 -49.38
CA ILE A 7 6.67 -28.86 -48.50
C ILE A 7 6.43 -29.75 -47.27
N THR A 8 7.50 -30.15 -46.61
CA THR A 8 7.43 -30.83 -45.30
C THR A 8 8.60 -30.42 -44.41
N LEU A 9 9.04 -29.16 -44.55
CA LEU A 9 10.07 -28.56 -43.70
C LEU A 9 9.77 -27.09 -43.38
N LEU A 10 8.49 -26.75 -43.27
CA LEU A 10 8.02 -25.41 -42.87
C LEU A 10 6.97 -25.47 -41.74
N LEU A 11 6.87 -26.61 -41.06
CA LEU A 11 5.95 -26.84 -39.93
C LEU A 11 6.67 -27.09 -38.60
N PHE A 12 8.01 -27.06 -38.57
CA PHE A 12 8.80 -27.25 -37.34
C PHE A 12 9.45 -25.98 -36.79
N VAL A 13 9.34 -24.83 -37.46
CA VAL A 13 9.88 -23.56 -36.94
C VAL A 13 8.81 -22.70 -36.23
N PHE A 14 7.52 -23.00 -36.42
CA PHE A 14 6.44 -22.26 -35.74
C PHE A 14 5.96 -22.86 -34.41
N ALA A 15 6.50 -24.01 -33.98
CA ALA A 15 6.14 -24.63 -32.71
C ALA A 15 7.11 -24.32 -31.54
N ALA A 16 8.23 -23.62 -31.81
CA ALA A 16 9.24 -23.28 -30.79
C ALA A 16 9.29 -21.77 -30.44
N GLY A 17 8.49 -20.94 -31.11
CA GLY A 17 8.55 -19.47 -30.97
C GLY A 17 7.50 -18.84 -30.06
N SER A 18 6.49 -19.59 -29.61
CA SER A 18 5.29 -18.99 -28.98
C SER A 18 5.13 -19.24 -27.47
N PHE A 19 6.10 -19.89 -26.83
CA PHE A 19 6.06 -20.14 -25.37
C PHE A 19 6.85 -19.12 -24.53
N ALA A 20 7.35 -18.05 -25.13
CA ALA A 20 8.20 -17.06 -24.44
C ALA A 20 7.50 -15.73 -24.08
N LEU A 21 6.18 -15.60 -24.26
CA LEU A 21 5.45 -14.35 -23.96
C LEU A 21 4.31 -14.50 -22.94
N ALA A 22 4.33 -15.56 -22.14
CA ALA A 22 3.50 -15.68 -20.95
C ALA A 22 4.35 -15.76 -19.68
N LYS A 23 5.36 -14.89 -19.54
CA LYS A 23 5.68 -14.37 -18.21
C LYS A 23 4.59 -13.37 -17.85
N SER A 24 3.40 -13.90 -17.60
CA SER A 24 2.36 -13.18 -16.87
C SER A 24 3.03 -12.61 -15.64
N ALA A 25 2.94 -11.30 -15.47
CA ALA A 25 3.40 -10.59 -14.31
C ALA A 25 2.87 -11.31 -13.07
N ILE A 26 3.73 -12.11 -12.42
CA ILE A 26 3.52 -12.55 -11.05
C ILE A 26 3.75 -11.29 -10.23
N ALA A 27 2.73 -10.44 -10.20
CA ALA A 27 2.71 -9.24 -9.40
C ALA A 27 2.81 -9.69 -7.95
N ALA A 28 3.97 -9.39 -7.35
CA ALA A 28 4.36 -9.60 -5.96
C ALA A 28 3.16 -9.88 -5.04
N GLU A 29 3.06 -11.14 -4.62
CA GLU A 29 2.22 -11.53 -3.51
C GLU A 29 2.74 -10.76 -2.28
N SER A 30 1.86 -10.03 -1.60
CA SER A 30 2.22 -9.38 -0.34
C SER A 30 2.55 -10.49 0.65
N ASP A 31 3.76 -10.51 1.22
CA ASP A 31 4.12 -11.41 2.31
C ASP A 31 3.20 -11.13 3.51
N LYS A 32 2.04 -11.77 3.53
CA LYS A 32 1.10 -11.74 4.65
C LYS A 32 1.72 -12.55 5.77
N GLN A 33 1.87 -11.93 6.92
CA GLN A 33 2.40 -12.59 8.10
C GLN A 33 1.38 -12.49 9.23
N VAL A 34 1.20 -13.59 9.94
CA VAL A 34 0.30 -13.69 11.09
C VAL A 34 1.13 -13.55 12.36
N TYR A 35 0.70 -12.66 13.24
CA TYR A 35 1.35 -12.37 14.51
C TYR A 35 0.39 -12.62 15.67
N PRO A 36 0.87 -13.16 16.80
CA PRO A 36 0.10 -13.17 18.04
C PRO A 36 -0.10 -11.75 18.55
N VAL A 37 -1.28 -11.46 19.10
CA VAL A 37 -1.65 -10.16 19.63
C VAL A 37 -1.53 -10.19 21.16
N TYR A 38 -0.70 -9.31 21.70
CA TYR A 38 -0.56 -9.06 23.13
C TYR A 38 -0.39 -7.55 23.38
N GLY A 39 -0.79 -7.08 24.57
CA GLY A 39 -0.72 -5.66 24.92
C GLY A 39 0.74 -5.14 25.01
N GLY A 40 0.96 -3.91 24.58
CA GLY A 40 2.27 -3.28 24.47
C GLY A 40 3.13 -3.77 23.30
N ALA A 41 2.61 -4.64 22.43
CA ALA A 41 3.38 -5.19 21.30
C ALA A 41 3.53 -4.17 20.17
N THR A 42 4.71 -4.14 19.55
CA THR A 42 4.92 -3.45 18.27
C THR A 42 5.25 -4.47 17.19
N ILE A 43 4.46 -4.48 16.12
CA ILE A 43 4.70 -5.30 14.93
C ILE A 43 5.19 -4.38 13.82
N GLY A 44 6.50 -4.38 13.58
CA GLY A 44 7.15 -3.53 12.59
C GLY A 44 7.40 -4.23 11.25
N LEU A 45 7.01 -3.60 10.15
CA LEU A 45 7.25 -4.01 8.76
C LEU A 45 8.07 -2.94 8.02
N GLY A 46 9.31 -2.72 8.47
CA GLY A 46 10.20 -1.71 7.91
C GLY A 46 9.82 -0.29 8.35
N LYS A 47 9.23 0.51 7.45
CA LYS A 47 8.83 1.91 7.72
C LYS A 47 7.38 2.06 8.17
N GLN A 48 6.69 0.97 8.46
CA GLN A 48 5.28 0.98 8.84
C GLN A 48 5.00 -0.18 9.79
N GLY A 49 3.90 -0.12 10.53
CA GLY A 49 3.56 -1.21 11.43
C GLY A 49 2.32 -0.95 12.26
N LEU A 50 2.13 -1.81 13.26
CA LEU A 50 1.03 -1.77 14.20
C LEU A 50 1.57 -1.76 15.62
N PHE A 51 1.14 -0.81 16.43
CA PHE A 51 1.31 -0.81 17.88
C PHE A 51 0.01 -1.28 18.52
N ILE A 52 0.07 -2.31 19.36
CA ILE A 52 -1.08 -2.87 20.07
C ILE A 52 -1.00 -2.38 21.51
N ASP A 53 -1.90 -1.48 21.89
CA ASP A 53 -1.96 -0.95 23.26
C ASP A 53 -2.53 -2.03 24.18
N THR A 54 -3.71 -2.54 23.85
CA THR A 54 -4.39 -3.61 24.58
C THR A 54 -4.88 -4.70 23.64
N ALA A 55 -4.72 -5.97 24.05
CA ALA A 55 -5.14 -7.14 23.28
C ALA A 55 -6.37 -7.79 23.92
N PRO A 56 -7.57 -7.69 23.32
CA PRO A 56 -8.73 -8.42 23.81
C PRO A 56 -8.60 -9.92 23.50
N LEU A 57 -9.08 -10.78 24.41
CA LEU A 57 -9.01 -12.24 24.25
C LEU A 57 -9.72 -12.76 22.97
N SER A 58 -10.67 -11.99 22.44
CA SER A 58 -11.39 -12.31 21.21
C SER A 58 -10.55 -12.13 19.95
N ILE A 59 -9.40 -11.43 20.03
CA ILE A 59 -8.50 -11.15 18.89
C ILE A 59 -7.10 -11.68 19.23
N PRO A 60 -6.89 -13.01 19.18
CA PRO A 60 -5.59 -13.61 19.50
C PRO A 60 -4.53 -13.38 18.42
N TYR A 61 -4.93 -13.08 17.18
CA TYR A 61 -4.00 -12.92 16.06
C TYR A 61 -4.34 -11.73 15.17
N VAL A 62 -3.30 -11.21 14.52
CA VAL A 62 -3.41 -10.20 13.46
C VAL A 62 -2.59 -10.65 12.26
N GLU A 63 -3.22 -10.66 11.09
CA GLU A 63 -2.53 -10.77 9.82
C GLU A 63 -2.19 -9.36 9.32
N ILE A 64 -0.92 -9.13 8.99
CA ILE A 64 -0.44 -7.86 8.47
C ILE A 64 0.33 -8.11 7.18
N ALA A 65 0.07 -7.28 6.16
CA ALA A 65 0.80 -7.31 4.90
C ALA A 65 1.26 -5.91 4.50
N LYS A 66 2.54 -5.80 4.11
CA LYS A 66 3.03 -4.62 3.39
C LYS A 66 2.55 -4.69 1.94
N VAL A 67 1.80 -3.69 1.51
CA VAL A 67 1.38 -3.59 0.12
C VAL A 67 2.40 -2.75 -0.63
N ARG A 68 3.07 -3.36 -1.63
CA ARG A 68 4.07 -2.69 -2.46
C ARG A 68 3.37 -2.01 -3.65
N PRO A 69 3.83 -0.81 -4.07
CA PRO A 69 3.45 -0.24 -5.35
C PRO A 69 3.82 -1.15 -6.53
N PRO A 70 3.11 -1.06 -7.67
CA PRO A 70 1.91 -0.24 -7.89
C PRO A 70 0.71 -0.78 -7.10
N LEU A 71 -0.13 0.12 -6.58
CA LEU A 71 -1.35 -0.28 -5.87
C LEU A 71 -2.31 -0.93 -6.86
N ARG A 72 -2.69 -2.19 -6.60
CA ARG A 72 -3.71 -2.90 -7.38
C ARG A 72 -5.05 -2.14 -7.34
N PRO A 73 -5.92 -2.28 -8.35
CA PRO A 73 -7.20 -1.57 -8.42
C PRO A 73 -8.06 -1.64 -7.16
N LYS A 74 -8.05 -2.77 -6.43
CA LYS A 74 -8.77 -2.92 -5.15
C LYS A 74 -8.32 -1.96 -4.04
N TYR A 75 -7.12 -1.40 -4.13
CA TYR A 75 -6.57 -0.40 -3.21
C TYR A 75 -6.73 1.03 -3.75
N THR A 76 -7.27 1.19 -4.95
CA THR A 76 -7.47 2.49 -5.61
C THR A 76 -8.93 2.68 -6.03
N LEU A 77 -9.80 1.73 -5.69
CA LEU A 77 -11.24 1.77 -5.96
C LEU A 77 -11.88 2.89 -5.13
N GLY A 78 -12.67 3.75 -5.78
CA GLY A 78 -13.28 4.92 -5.15
C GLY A 78 -12.27 6.02 -4.77
N VAL A 79 -11.04 5.95 -5.29
CA VAL A 79 -9.99 6.95 -5.07
C VAL A 79 -9.63 7.61 -6.39
N GLU A 80 -10.41 8.62 -6.74
CA GLU A 80 -10.05 9.56 -7.81
C GLU A 80 -9.05 10.60 -7.27
N SER A 81 -8.95 10.75 -5.94
CA SER A 81 -8.43 11.95 -5.30
C SER A 81 -7.18 11.81 -4.42
N ILE A 82 -6.48 10.68 -4.41
CA ILE A 82 -5.19 10.59 -3.68
C ILE A 82 -4.06 11.02 -4.59
N VAL A 83 -3.55 12.22 -4.33
CA VAL A 83 -2.47 12.87 -5.06
C VAL A 83 -1.10 12.26 -4.70
N TYR A 84 -0.91 11.84 -3.44
CA TYR A 84 0.28 11.12 -2.98
C TYR A 84 -0.09 9.80 -2.32
N ARG A 85 0.47 8.70 -2.85
CA ARG A 85 0.28 7.34 -2.36
C ARG A 85 1.60 6.83 -1.77
N GLY A 86 1.76 7.00 -0.47
CA GLY A 86 2.88 6.46 0.29
C GLY A 86 2.73 4.95 0.58
N PRO A 87 3.45 4.45 1.60
CA PRO A 87 3.36 3.05 2.00
C PRO A 87 1.93 2.65 2.43
N VAL A 88 1.53 1.41 2.12
CA VAL A 88 0.23 0.84 2.48
C VAL A 88 0.39 -0.38 3.39
N LEU A 89 -0.51 -0.52 4.35
CA LEU A 89 -0.60 -1.63 5.29
C LEU A 89 -1.98 -2.28 5.18
N ASP A 90 -2.05 -3.59 4.91
CA ASP A 90 -3.28 -4.38 5.03
C ASP A 90 -3.29 -5.03 6.42
N VAL A 91 -4.32 -4.74 7.21
CA VAL A 91 -4.48 -5.25 8.58
C VAL A 91 -5.76 -6.06 8.64
N THR A 92 -5.67 -7.31 9.09
CA THR A 92 -6.82 -8.19 9.31
C THR A 92 -6.73 -8.84 10.68
N PHE A 93 -7.70 -8.56 11.55
CA PHE A 93 -7.81 -9.20 12.86
C PHE A 93 -8.46 -10.57 12.74
N LEU A 94 -7.93 -11.56 13.45
CA LEU A 94 -8.37 -12.95 13.37
C LEU A 94 -8.79 -13.50 14.74
N ASN A 95 -9.73 -14.43 14.74
CA ASN A 95 -10.12 -15.19 15.94
C ASN A 95 -9.20 -16.41 16.19
N SER A 96 -9.50 -17.22 17.19
CA SER A 96 -8.72 -18.43 17.52
C SER A 96 -8.78 -19.54 16.47
N GLN A 97 -9.73 -19.48 15.54
CA GLN A 97 -9.85 -20.36 14.38
C GLN A 97 -9.17 -19.77 13.13
N MET A 98 -8.39 -18.68 13.26
CA MET A 98 -7.77 -17.95 12.15
C MET A 98 -8.77 -17.35 11.13
N ALA A 99 -10.03 -17.18 11.53
CA ALA A 99 -11.04 -16.55 10.70
C ALA A 99 -11.04 -15.02 10.90
N PRO A 100 -11.20 -14.22 9.82
CA PRO A 100 -11.30 -12.76 9.93
C PRO A 100 -12.47 -12.30 10.79
N LEU A 101 -12.22 -11.28 11.60
CA LEU A 101 -13.24 -10.59 12.40
C LEU A 101 -13.70 -9.33 11.67
N ASN A 102 -14.98 -9.30 11.33
CA ASN A 102 -15.60 -8.16 10.62
C ASN A 102 -15.75 -6.92 11.52
N ASN A 103 -15.93 -7.11 12.83
CA ASN A 103 -16.04 -6.05 13.82
C ASN A 103 -15.04 -6.32 14.95
N ALA A 104 -13.80 -5.93 14.73
CA ALA A 104 -12.74 -6.02 15.73
C ALA A 104 -12.62 -4.67 16.46
N VAL A 105 -12.90 -4.67 17.76
CA VAL A 105 -12.60 -3.51 18.63
C VAL A 105 -11.30 -3.81 19.34
N ILE A 106 -10.25 -3.08 18.96
CA ILE A 106 -8.92 -3.20 19.55
C ILE A 106 -8.34 -1.81 19.73
N LEU A 107 -7.74 -1.53 20.89
CA LEU A 107 -6.95 -0.33 21.07
C LEU A 107 -5.56 -0.59 20.48
N ALA A 108 -5.41 -0.22 19.23
CA ALA A 108 -4.16 -0.32 18.49
C ALA A 108 -3.97 0.93 17.62
N SER A 109 -2.74 1.21 17.22
CA SER A 109 -2.40 2.30 16.32
C SER A 109 -1.60 1.77 15.14
N VAL A 110 -2.03 2.09 13.92
CA VAL A 110 -1.15 1.96 12.74
C VAL A 110 -0.20 3.13 12.74
N TYR A 111 1.05 2.89 12.37
CA TYR A 111 2.05 3.94 12.20
C TYR A 111 2.80 3.82 10.87
N PHE A 112 3.26 4.97 10.38
CA PHE A 112 4.18 5.11 9.26
C PHE A 112 5.32 6.02 9.70
N ASN A 113 6.55 5.52 9.60
CA ASN A 113 7.76 6.32 9.73
C ASN A 113 7.83 7.27 8.54
N ILE A 114 7.94 8.56 8.81
CA ILE A 114 7.96 9.60 7.79
C ILE A 114 9.39 10.13 7.58
N SER A 115 9.67 10.50 6.33
CA SER A 115 10.90 11.14 5.86
C SER A 115 10.84 12.66 6.04
N GLU A 116 11.98 13.34 5.91
CA GLU A 116 12.03 14.81 6.06
C GLU A 116 11.07 15.58 5.12
N PRO A 117 10.86 15.19 3.84
CA PRO A 117 9.84 15.82 3.01
C PRO A 117 8.42 15.66 3.57
N GLU A 118 8.09 14.49 4.13
CA GLU A 118 6.78 14.22 4.72
C GLU A 118 6.59 14.94 6.06
N VAL A 119 7.66 15.10 6.85
CA VAL A 119 7.66 15.96 8.05
C VAL A 119 7.33 17.40 7.67
N ARG A 120 7.99 17.96 6.63
CA ARG A 120 7.71 19.33 6.17
C ARG A 120 6.27 19.51 5.71
N LEU A 121 5.71 18.55 4.96
CA LEU A 121 4.30 18.59 4.58
C LEU A 121 3.39 18.63 5.81
N TRP A 122 3.67 17.81 6.82
CA TRP A 122 2.92 17.81 8.07
C TRP A 122 3.05 19.16 8.83
N GLU A 123 4.24 19.75 8.86
CA GLU A 123 4.47 21.05 9.51
C GLU A 123 3.74 22.21 8.80
N GLU A 124 3.57 22.14 7.48
CA GLU A 124 2.90 23.17 6.67
C GLU A 124 1.37 23.18 6.83
N GLY A 125 0.74 22.00 6.91
CA GLY A 125 -0.73 21.92 6.89
C GLY A 125 -1.33 20.74 7.67
N GLY A 126 -0.54 20.05 8.48
CA GLY A 126 -0.98 18.92 9.29
C GLY A 126 -1.64 17.83 8.45
N PHE A 127 -2.80 17.36 8.94
CA PHE A 127 -3.58 16.31 8.31
C PHE A 127 -4.02 16.65 6.87
N ASP A 128 -4.31 17.92 6.58
CA ASP A 128 -4.77 18.38 5.26
C ASP A 128 -3.65 18.32 4.21
N SER A 129 -2.39 18.34 4.67
CA SER A 129 -1.20 18.18 3.81
C SER A 129 -0.77 16.74 3.67
N ILE A 130 -0.80 15.95 4.75
CA ILE A 130 -0.46 14.53 4.73
C ILE A 130 -1.11 13.82 5.93
N GLY A 131 -1.72 12.67 5.68
CA GLY A 131 -2.43 11.93 6.72
C GLY A 131 -2.49 10.44 6.43
N ILE A 132 -3.01 9.70 7.40
CA ILE A 132 -3.33 8.28 7.24
C ILE A 132 -4.80 8.17 6.83
N TRP A 133 -5.04 7.39 5.78
CA TRP A 133 -6.35 7.10 5.24
C TRP A 133 -6.69 5.63 5.51
N TYR A 134 -7.95 5.35 5.83
CA TYR A 134 -8.44 4.01 6.08
C TYR A 134 -9.49 3.63 5.03
N TYR A 135 -9.30 2.49 4.37
CA TYR A 135 -10.31 1.91 3.49
C TYR A 135 -11.24 0.99 4.27
N ASN A 136 -12.50 1.41 4.39
CA ASN A 136 -13.54 0.59 4.96
C ASN A 136 -14.01 -0.42 3.91
N LYS A 137 -13.54 -1.67 4.02
CA LYS A 137 -13.92 -2.76 3.09
C LYS A 137 -15.44 -3.02 3.04
N LYS A 138 -16.19 -2.71 4.11
CA LYS A 138 -17.64 -2.92 4.16
C LYS A 138 -18.40 -1.81 3.43
N ALA A 139 -17.96 -0.56 3.60
CA ALA A 139 -18.57 0.60 2.95
C ALA A 139 -18.01 0.85 1.54
N GLU A 140 -16.90 0.20 1.20
CA GLU A 140 -16.14 0.41 -0.03
C GLU A 140 -15.70 1.87 -0.23
N THR A 141 -15.42 2.55 0.87
CA THR A 141 -15.03 3.96 0.88
C THR A 141 -13.75 4.20 1.66
N TRP A 142 -12.98 5.17 1.20
CA TRP A 142 -11.87 5.74 1.96
C TRP A 142 -12.39 6.79 2.92
N GLN A 143 -11.86 6.78 4.13
CA GLN A 143 -12.19 7.74 5.16
C GLN A 143 -10.91 8.23 5.87
N PRO A 144 -10.93 9.46 6.41
CA PRO A 144 -9.81 9.97 7.18
C PRO A 144 -9.61 9.10 8.43
N CYS A 145 -8.36 8.70 8.69
CA CYS A 145 -7.95 8.13 9.96
C CYS A 145 -7.33 9.25 10.79
N TYR A 146 -7.89 9.57 11.96
CA TYR A 146 -7.43 10.71 12.76
C TYR A 146 -5.94 10.57 13.11
N THR A 147 -5.12 11.31 12.38
CA THR A 147 -3.67 11.14 12.36
C THR A 147 -3.03 12.08 13.36
N ARG A 148 -2.07 11.56 14.12
CA ARG A 148 -1.22 12.33 15.01
C ARG A 148 0.23 12.18 14.63
N PHE A 149 0.98 13.25 14.83
CA PHE A 149 2.44 13.22 14.77
C PHE A 149 3.02 12.68 16.07
N VAL A 150 4.00 11.79 15.95
CA VAL A 150 4.73 11.21 17.06
C VAL A 150 6.22 11.53 16.84
N PRO A 151 6.79 12.46 17.63
CA PRO A 151 8.17 12.93 17.47
C PRO A 151 9.20 11.90 18.00
N GLU A 152 9.25 10.76 17.33
CA GLU A 152 10.02 9.59 17.75
C GLU A 152 11.50 9.66 17.34
N LYS A 153 11.89 10.58 16.45
CA LYS A 153 13.28 10.72 16.03
C LYS A 153 14.21 11.05 17.20
N ARG A 154 13.70 11.77 18.21
CA ARG A 154 14.47 12.09 19.43
C ARG A 154 14.72 10.86 20.30
N ASP A 155 13.78 9.92 20.32
CA ASP A 155 13.80 8.75 21.21
C ASP A 155 14.47 7.54 20.56
N ASN A 156 14.24 7.31 19.26
CA ASN A 156 14.76 6.15 18.52
C ASN A 156 15.89 6.47 17.53
N GLY A 157 16.21 7.76 17.36
CA GLY A 157 17.32 8.25 16.52
C GLY A 157 17.13 8.09 15.01
N LYS A 158 15.99 7.60 14.53
CA LYS A 158 15.81 7.19 13.13
C LYS A 158 14.72 7.98 12.41
N TYR A 159 13.49 7.95 12.90
CA TYR A 159 12.34 8.50 12.17
C TYR A 159 11.28 9.06 13.12
N ASP A 160 10.67 10.17 12.72
CA ASP A 160 9.37 10.59 13.24
C ASP A 160 8.26 9.75 12.61
N ARG A 161 7.08 9.75 13.21
CA ARG A 161 5.96 8.93 12.75
C ARG A 161 4.67 9.73 12.62
N LEU A 162 3.86 9.34 11.65
CA LEU A 162 2.43 9.56 11.71
C LEU A 162 1.77 8.28 12.21
N ALA A 163 0.80 8.42 13.11
CA ALA A 163 0.05 7.29 13.64
C ALA A 163 -1.44 7.63 13.72
N CYS A 164 -2.29 6.63 13.58
CA CYS A 164 -3.73 6.77 13.80
C CYS A 164 -4.29 5.54 14.51
N ILE A 165 -5.37 5.70 15.24
CA ILE A 165 -6.05 4.59 15.92
C ILE A 165 -6.66 3.67 14.85
N VAL A 166 -6.49 2.38 15.03
CA VAL A 166 -7.11 1.35 14.19
C VAL A 166 -8.62 1.50 14.24
N MET A 167 -9.22 1.68 13.07
CA MET A 167 -10.68 1.77 12.90
C MET A 167 -11.32 0.40 12.64
N GLY A 168 -10.51 -0.60 12.30
CA GLY A 168 -10.94 -1.97 12.02
C GLY A 168 -9.98 -2.70 11.08
N SER A 169 -10.39 -3.88 10.62
CA SER A 169 -9.69 -4.60 9.55
C SER A 169 -9.84 -3.83 8.23
N GLY A 170 -8.78 -3.70 7.44
CA GLY A 170 -8.80 -2.97 6.18
C GLY A 170 -7.43 -2.45 5.78
N PHE A 171 -7.42 -1.47 4.86
CA PHE A 171 -6.19 -0.91 4.34
C PHE A 171 -5.91 0.44 4.97
N TYR A 172 -4.67 0.68 5.33
CA TYR A 172 -4.17 1.95 5.84
C TYR A 172 -3.11 2.48 4.89
N LEU A 173 -3.22 3.75 4.52
CA LEU A 173 -2.35 4.39 3.53
C LEU A 173 -1.88 5.74 4.06
N LEU A 174 -0.58 5.99 3.99
CA LEU A 174 -0.04 7.35 4.14
C LEU A 174 -0.25 8.12 2.84
N GLY A 175 -0.94 9.25 2.87
CA GLY A 175 -1.25 10.00 1.64
C GLY A 175 -1.83 11.39 1.84
N LYS A 176 -2.05 12.09 0.72
CA LYS A 176 -2.75 13.39 0.61
C LYS A 176 -3.96 13.25 -0.31
N MET A 177 -5.13 13.73 0.12
CA MET A 177 -6.35 13.78 -0.71
C MET A 177 -6.57 15.17 -1.33
N ASP A 178 -7.27 15.25 -2.46
CA ASP A 178 -7.46 16.34 -3.44
C ASP A 178 -7.83 17.77 -2.97
N HIS A 179 -7.86 18.10 -1.68
CA HIS A 179 -8.11 19.50 -1.32
C HIS A 179 -7.02 20.46 -1.83
N ASP A 180 -5.85 19.94 -2.24
CA ASP A 180 -4.91 20.63 -3.15
C ASP A 180 -4.02 19.62 -3.89
N PRO A 181 -4.19 19.38 -5.21
CA PRO A 181 -3.34 18.46 -5.97
C PRO A 181 -1.94 19.02 -6.27
N VAL A 182 -1.66 20.28 -5.92
CA VAL A 182 -0.36 20.89 -6.14
C VAL A 182 0.59 20.46 -5.04
N PHE A 183 1.49 19.52 -5.36
CA PHE A 183 2.64 19.29 -4.50
C PHE A 183 3.61 20.47 -4.61
N PRO A 184 4.22 20.88 -3.49
CA PRO A 184 5.33 21.82 -3.56
C PRO A 184 6.42 21.26 -4.49
N LEU A 185 7.04 22.11 -5.32
CA LEU A 185 8.07 21.69 -6.29
C LEU A 185 9.27 20.99 -5.64
N TRP A 186 9.47 21.19 -4.34
CA TRP A 186 10.51 20.55 -3.54
C TRP A 186 10.16 19.11 -3.10
N PHE A 187 8.89 18.70 -3.18
CA PHE A 187 8.43 17.37 -2.81
C PHE A 187 8.62 16.40 -3.98
N LYS A 188 9.67 15.58 -3.92
CA LYS A 188 9.89 14.46 -4.83
C LYS A 188 9.37 13.19 -4.16
N PRO A 189 8.23 12.61 -4.59
CA PRO A 189 7.60 11.52 -3.85
C PRO A 189 8.52 10.30 -3.74
N TYR A 190 9.29 9.96 -4.77
CA TYR A 190 10.35 8.94 -4.78
C TYR A 190 11.34 9.24 -5.93
N GLU A 191 12.51 8.58 -6.00
CA GLU A 191 13.26 8.48 -7.27
C GLU A 191 12.39 7.69 -8.26
N ILE A 192 11.61 8.43 -9.06
CA ILE A 192 10.81 7.84 -10.11
C ILE A 192 11.80 7.42 -11.20
N ASP A 193 11.93 6.12 -11.44
CA ASP A 193 12.55 5.62 -12.67
C ASP A 193 11.88 6.35 -13.83
N GLN A 194 12.68 7.08 -14.63
CA GLN A 194 12.18 8.09 -15.56
C GLN A 194 11.20 7.50 -16.61
N THR A 195 11.21 6.18 -16.77
CA THR A 195 10.24 5.41 -17.57
C THR A 195 8.79 5.58 -17.09
N ALA A 196 8.53 5.63 -15.78
CA ALA A 196 7.17 5.76 -15.23
C ALA A 196 6.59 7.19 -15.34
N VAL A 197 7.43 8.21 -15.44
CA VAL A 197 7.01 9.61 -15.64
C VAL A 197 6.43 9.81 -17.05
N TYR A 198 6.92 9.06 -18.04
CA TYR A 198 6.43 9.13 -19.42
C TYR A 198 5.01 8.55 -19.56
N GLU A 199 4.68 7.48 -18.83
CA GLU A 199 3.34 6.88 -18.87
C GLU A 199 2.29 7.79 -18.22
N HIS A 200 2.64 8.47 -17.13
CA HIS A 200 1.69 9.36 -16.45
C HIS A 200 1.37 10.62 -17.26
N LYS A 201 2.35 11.16 -18.01
CA LYS A 201 2.12 12.27 -18.94
C LYS A 201 1.25 11.87 -20.14
N GLN A 202 1.36 10.65 -20.65
CA GLN A 202 0.52 10.19 -21.76
C GLN A 202 -0.94 9.98 -21.37
N LEU A 203 -1.22 9.66 -20.11
CA LEU A 203 -2.59 9.56 -19.59
C LEU A 203 -3.28 10.93 -19.48
N LEU A 204 -2.53 12.00 -19.17
CA LEU A 204 -3.09 13.35 -19.03
C LEU A 204 -3.28 14.09 -20.37
N VAL A 205 -2.62 13.64 -21.44
CA VAL A 205 -2.72 14.26 -22.78
C VAL A 205 -3.79 13.58 -23.66
N ARG A 206 -4.44 12.52 -23.17
CA ARG A 206 -5.49 11.80 -23.90
C ARG A 206 -6.91 12.29 -23.63
N ASP A 207 -7.08 13.26 -22.74
CA ASP A 207 -8.38 13.85 -22.37
C ASP A 207 -8.51 15.34 -22.80
N GLU A 208 -7.70 15.78 -23.78
CA GLU A 208 -7.96 16.99 -24.59
C GLU A 208 -8.27 16.60 -26.04
#